data_AF-A0A5J9TZI0-F1
#
_entry.id   AF-A0A5J9TZI0-F1
#
_cell.length_a   1.000
_cell.length_b   1.000
_cell.length_c   1.000
_cell.angle_alpha   90.00
_cell.angle_beta   90.00
_cell.angle_gamma   90.00
#
_symmetry.space_group_name_H-M   'P 1'
#
loop_
_entity.id
_entity.type
_entity.pdbx_description
1 polymer ?
#
loop_
_entity_poly.entity_id
_entity_poly.type
_entity_poly.pdbx_seq_one_letter_code
_entity_poly.pdbx_strand_id
1 'polypeptide(L)'
;MANISIPSVNQGPRPAKRPKTSSRCVTGSVTATHDFEVANFSLLHGMGIGKYVVSSTFSVGGRDWKIRLYPDGSETEHKDYVSVFLYILTGAVDMRVKFSFRCLLDKCEVLESDTHTFASIGDNRGSFKFIEKTKLRELIIVVYVLPLHTTPGYCLEIVPAKGQGDAACSSVLVFMWMWVIISG
;
A
#
# COMPACT_ATOMS: atom_id res chain seq x y z
N MET A 1 21.38 84.18 6.40
CA MET A 1 20.16 83.45 5.95
C MET A 1 20.54 82.79 4.63
N ALA A 2 20.44 81.49 4.38
CA ALA A 2 19.64 80.43 4.98
C ALA A 2 20.46 79.13 5.05
N ASN A 3 20.25 78.31 6.09
CA ASN A 3 20.78 76.95 6.17
C ASN A 3 19.69 76.02 5.66
N ILE A 4 19.91 75.34 4.53
CA ILE A 4 18.96 74.41 3.93
C ILE A 4 19.15 73.06 4.61
N SER A 5 18.30 72.75 5.59
CA SER A 5 18.24 71.42 6.20
C SER A 5 17.47 70.47 5.30
N ILE A 6 18.13 69.44 4.77
CA ILE A 6 17.48 68.32 4.07
C ILE A 6 16.74 67.46 5.12
N PRO A 7 15.45 67.12 4.95
CA PRO A 7 14.79 66.21 5.87
C PRO A 7 15.30 64.78 5.67
N SER A 8 15.68 64.14 6.77
CA SER A 8 16.04 62.71 6.82
C SER A 8 14.87 61.87 6.30
N VAL A 9 15.12 61.05 5.28
CA VAL A 9 14.17 60.03 4.80
C VAL A 9 13.93 59.04 5.95
N ASN A 10 12.78 59.15 6.61
CA ASN A 10 12.31 58.13 7.54
C ASN A 10 12.04 56.85 6.75
N GLN A 11 12.95 55.89 6.86
CA GLN A 11 12.70 54.53 6.42
C GLN A 11 11.55 53.97 7.28
N GLY A 12 10.38 53.82 6.68
CA GLY A 12 9.23 53.20 7.33
C GLY A 12 9.54 51.77 7.81
N PRO A 13 8.70 51.20 8.70
CA PRO A 13 8.97 49.90 9.31
C PRO A 13 9.19 48.84 8.23
N ARG A 14 10.37 48.22 8.23
CA ARG A 14 10.68 47.10 7.32
C ARG A 14 9.63 46.00 7.56
N PRO A 15 8.94 45.48 6.52
CA PRO A 15 7.91 44.47 6.72
C PRO A 15 8.52 43.27 7.44
N ALA A 16 7.95 42.94 8.61
CA ALA A 16 8.40 41.83 9.43
C ALA A 16 8.35 40.55 8.59
N LYS A 17 9.51 39.87 8.45
CA LYS A 17 9.57 38.57 7.78
C LYS A 17 8.67 37.61 8.56
N ARG A 18 7.61 37.13 7.90
CA ARG A 18 6.69 36.16 8.50
C ARG A 18 7.45 34.86 8.81
N PRO A 19 7.16 34.18 9.93
CA PRO A 19 7.73 32.87 10.21
C PRO A 19 7.35 31.89 9.09
N LYS A 20 8.35 31.22 8.51
CA LYS A 20 8.11 30.16 7.53
C LYS A 20 8.01 28.83 8.27
N THR A 21 6.88 28.15 8.14
CA THR A 21 6.66 26.80 8.67
C THR A 21 6.62 25.79 7.53
N SER A 22 6.92 24.53 7.83
CA SER A 22 6.82 23.41 6.91
C SER A 22 6.45 22.16 7.70
N SER A 23 5.69 21.26 7.09
CA SER A 23 5.34 19.95 7.62
C SER A 23 5.67 18.87 6.59
N ARG A 24 5.94 17.66 7.06
CA ARG A 24 6.19 16.49 6.20
C ARG A 24 5.37 15.32 6.72
N CYS A 25 4.56 14.73 5.85
CA CYS A 25 3.94 13.43 6.08
C CYS A 25 4.81 12.34 5.43
N VAL A 26 5.06 11.26 6.16
CA VAL A 26 5.73 10.06 5.62
C VAL A 26 4.81 8.88 5.85
N THR A 27 4.23 8.36 4.77
CA THR A 27 3.46 7.12 4.81
C THR A 27 4.40 5.97 4.49
N GLY A 28 4.70 5.10 5.47
CA GLY A 28 5.43 3.86 5.23
C GLY A 28 4.50 2.76 4.75
N SER A 29 4.75 2.15 3.59
CA SER A 29 4.07 0.91 3.19
C SER A 29 5.05 -0.27 3.26
N VAL A 30 4.62 -1.37 3.88
CA VAL A 30 5.37 -2.63 3.86
C VAL A 30 4.92 -3.40 2.63
N THR A 31 5.77 -3.45 1.61
CA THR A 31 5.56 -4.25 0.40
C THR A 31 6.31 -5.56 0.51
N ALA A 32 5.78 -6.64 -0.07
CA ALA A 32 6.53 -7.87 -0.23
C ALA A 32 6.29 -8.50 -1.60
N THR A 33 7.26 -9.31 -2.01
CA THR A 33 7.16 -10.21 -3.15
C THR A 33 7.23 -11.64 -2.63
N HIS A 34 6.37 -12.51 -3.14
CA HIS A 34 6.36 -13.93 -2.81
C HIS A 34 6.48 -14.76 -4.09
N ASP A 35 7.53 -15.58 -4.16
CA ASP A 35 7.77 -16.49 -5.28
C ASP A 35 7.19 -17.85 -4.96
N PHE A 36 6.23 -18.29 -5.77
CA PHE A 36 5.61 -19.60 -5.69
C PHE A 36 5.95 -20.41 -6.94
N GLU A 37 6.96 -21.26 -6.81
CA GLU A 37 7.39 -22.18 -7.86
C GLU A 37 6.59 -23.48 -7.80
N VAL A 38 6.02 -23.85 -8.95
CA VAL A 38 5.35 -25.13 -9.16
C VAL A 38 6.14 -25.93 -10.19
N ALA A 39 7.11 -26.70 -9.69
CA ALA A 39 7.92 -27.59 -10.49
C ALA A 39 7.08 -28.73 -11.08
N ASN A 40 7.47 -29.21 -12.26
CA ASN A 40 6.80 -30.31 -12.97
C ASN A 40 5.29 -30.10 -13.12
N PHE A 41 4.87 -28.89 -13.52
CA PHE A 41 3.46 -28.50 -13.64
C PHE A 41 2.63 -29.52 -14.45
N SER A 42 3.23 -30.15 -15.47
CA SER A 42 2.57 -31.19 -16.28
C SER A 42 2.04 -32.39 -15.46
N LEU A 43 2.62 -32.70 -14.29
CA LEU A 43 2.14 -33.76 -13.40
C LEU A 43 0.86 -33.38 -12.64
N LEU A 44 0.52 -32.09 -12.61
CA LEU A 44 -0.69 -31.59 -11.97
C LEU A 44 -1.91 -31.64 -12.90
N HIS A 45 -1.70 -31.98 -14.17
CA HIS A 45 -2.79 -32.15 -15.13
C HIS A 45 -3.64 -33.37 -14.75
N GLY A 46 -4.95 -33.21 -14.70
CA GLY A 46 -5.87 -34.28 -14.32
C GLY A 46 -6.08 -34.42 -12.80
N MET A 47 -5.61 -33.46 -12.01
CA MET A 47 -5.94 -33.35 -10.59
C MET A 47 -7.44 -33.14 -10.35
N GLY A 48 -8.13 -32.55 -11.33
CA GLY A 48 -9.57 -32.33 -11.34
C GLY A 48 -9.97 -30.90 -11.03
N ILE A 49 -11.11 -30.48 -11.59
CA ILE A 49 -11.67 -29.13 -11.44
C ILE A 49 -11.88 -28.82 -9.94
N GLY A 50 -11.50 -27.61 -9.53
CA GLY A 50 -11.62 -27.14 -8.16
C GLY A 50 -10.57 -27.70 -7.20
N LYS A 51 -9.69 -28.62 -7.64
CA LYS A 51 -8.50 -29.03 -6.89
C LYS A 51 -7.38 -28.02 -7.10
N TYR A 52 -6.57 -27.83 -6.06
CA TYR A 52 -5.57 -26.77 -6.03
C TYR A 52 -4.30 -27.19 -5.30
N VAL A 53 -3.21 -26.53 -5.69
CA VAL A 53 -1.96 -26.46 -4.94
C VAL A 53 -1.88 -25.11 -4.22
N VAL A 54 -1.19 -25.09 -3.09
CA VAL A 54 -1.12 -23.92 -2.20
C VAL A 54 0.33 -23.50 -2.02
N SER A 55 0.60 -22.19 -2.05
CA SER A 55 1.91 -21.65 -1.68
C SER A 55 2.21 -21.84 -0.19
N SER A 56 3.45 -21.58 0.21
CA SER A 56 3.72 -21.31 1.63
C SER A 56 3.00 -20.02 2.07
N THR A 57 2.73 -19.93 3.36
CA THR A 57 2.16 -18.72 3.94
C THR A 57 3.22 -17.62 4.02
N PHE A 58 2.84 -16.39 3.64
CA PHE A 58 3.72 -15.24 3.71
C PHE A 58 3.00 -14.05 4.35
N SER A 59 3.76 -13.21 5.05
CA SER A 59 3.19 -12.11 5.86
C SER A 59 3.51 -10.74 5.28
N VAL A 60 2.49 -9.91 5.06
CA VAL A 60 2.63 -8.55 4.50
C VAL A 60 1.62 -7.62 5.17
N GLY A 61 2.07 -6.46 5.66
CA GLY A 61 1.20 -5.49 6.30
C GLY A 61 0.51 -6.02 7.57
N GLY A 62 1.18 -6.90 8.32
CA GLY A 62 0.62 -7.50 9.55
C GLY A 62 -0.45 -8.57 9.32
N ARG A 63 -0.44 -9.20 8.14
CA ARG A 63 -1.43 -10.21 7.73
C ARG A 63 -0.75 -11.37 7.04
N ASP A 64 -1.35 -12.54 7.18
CA ASP A 64 -0.91 -13.73 6.49
C ASP A 64 -1.72 -13.97 5.23
N TRP A 65 -0.99 -14.37 4.19
CA TRP A 65 -1.50 -14.58 2.84
C TRP A 65 -1.09 -15.96 2.35
N LYS A 66 -1.87 -16.50 1.41
CA LYS A 66 -1.47 -17.65 0.60
C LYS A 66 -2.01 -17.53 -0.81
N ILE A 67 -1.37 -18.21 -1.74
CA ILE A 67 -1.84 -18.34 -3.11
C ILE A 67 -2.45 -19.73 -3.27
N ARG A 68 -3.61 -19.81 -3.91
CA ARG A 68 -4.15 -21.06 -4.43
C ARG A 68 -4.09 -21.03 -5.94
N LEU A 69 -3.51 -22.08 -6.50
CA LEU A 69 -3.44 -22.32 -7.93
C LEU A 69 -4.27 -23.54 -8.26
N TYR A 70 -5.14 -23.42 -9.27
CA TYR A 70 -6.03 -24.47 -9.74
C TYR A 70 -5.55 -24.90 -11.12
N PRO A 71 -4.73 -25.96 -11.22
CA PRO A 71 -4.16 -26.42 -12.49
C PRO A 71 -5.25 -26.81 -13.48
N ASP A 72 -6.37 -27.32 -12.96
CA ASP A 72 -7.48 -27.78 -13.77
C ASP A 72 -8.67 -26.83 -13.90
N GLY A 73 -8.47 -25.57 -13.48
CA GLY A 73 -9.53 -24.56 -13.38
C GLY A 73 -10.26 -24.65 -12.05
N SER A 74 -10.75 -23.51 -11.55
CA SER A 74 -11.50 -23.47 -10.28
C SER A 74 -12.90 -24.04 -10.40
N GLU A 75 -13.51 -23.94 -11.59
CA GLU A 75 -14.89 -24.34 -11.87
C GLU A 75 -14.98 -24.93 -13.28
N THR A 76 -16.09 -25.61 -13.58
CA THR A 76 -16.29 -26.32 -14.87
C THR A 76 -16.18 -25.39 -16.08
N GLU A 77 -16.61 -24.14 -15.94
CA GLU A 77 -16.52 -23.11 -16.99
C GLU A 77 -15.07 -22.67 -17.27
N HIS A 78 -14.16 -22.94 -16.34
CA HIS A 78 -12.76 -22.53 -16.37
C HIS A 78 -11.81 -23.72 -16.61
N LYS A 79 -12.35 -24.88 -16.99
CA LYS A 79 -11.60 -26.14 -17.12
C LYS A 79 -10.48 -26.14 -18.16
N ASP A 80 -10.41 -25.17 -19.06
CA ASP A 80 -9.36 -25.07 -20.09
C ASP A 80 -8.24 -24.09 -19.68
N TYR A 81 -8.41 -23.46 -18.51
CA TYR A 81 -7.50 -22.48 -17.95
C TYR A 81 -6.97 -22.94 -16.60
N VAL A 82 -5.80 -22.42 -16.25
CA VAL A 82 -5.32 -22.38 -14.88
C VAL A 82 -5.90 -21.15 -14.22
N SER A 83 -6.40 -21.31 -12.99
CA SER A 83 -6.92 -20.20 -12.18
C SER A 83 -6.01 -19.93 -10.99
N VAL A 84 -5.85 -18.68 -10.60
CA VAL A 84 -4.98 -18.29 -9.47
C VAL A 84 -5.68 -17.27 -8.59
N PHE A 85 -5.55 -17.42 -7.27
CA PHE A 85 -6.21 -16.55 -6.30
C PHE A 85 -5.32 -16.31 -5.08
N LEU A 86 -5.31 -15.07 -4.60
CA LEU A 86 -4.68 -14.63 -3.37
C LEU A 86 -5.74 -14.70 -2.26
N TYR A 87 -5.42 -15.36 -1.16
CA TYR A 87 -6.29 -15.51 0.01
C TYR A 87 -5.69 -14.81 1.21
N ILE A 88 -6.54 -14.12 1.97
CA ILE A 88 -6.20 -13.63 3.31
C ILE A 88 -6.49 -14.71 4.36
N LEU A 89 -5.57 -14.90 5.29
CA LEU A 89 -5.67 -15.90 6.36
C LEU A 89 -5.87 -15.27 7.74
N THR A 90 -5.24 -14.13 8.00
CA THR A 90 -5.24 -13.48 9.31
C THR A 90 -5.20 -11.94 9.18
N GLY A 91 -5.49 -11.26 10.29
CA GLY A 91 -5.37 -9.82 10.46
C GLY A 91 -6.70 -9.05 10.45
N ALA A 92 -6.65 -7.76 10.80
CA ALA A 92 -7.83 -6.90 10.99
C ALA A 92 -8.63 -6.71 9.71
N VAL A 93 -9.91 -6.98 9.63
CA VAL A 93 -10.67 -6.85 8.36
C VAL A 93 -10.62 -5.42 7.77
N ASP A 94 -10.90 -5.27 6.47
CA ASP A 94 -10.94 -4.01 5.70
C ASP A 94 -9.60 -3.40 5.26
N MET A 95 -8.66 -4.24 4.79
CA MET A 95 -7.47 -3.72 4.12
C MET A 95 -7.61 -3.69 2.61
N ARG A 96 -7.46 -2.48 2.06
CA ARG A 96 -7.29 -2.28 0.63
C ARG A 96 -5.87 -2.65 0.24
N VAL A 97 -5.72 -3.54 -0.72
CA VAL A 97 -4.43 -4.08 -1.17
C VAL A 97 -4.36 -4.00 -2.67
N LYS A 98 -3.24 -3.50 -3.19
CA LYS A 98 -2.87 -3.68 -4.59
C LYS A 98 -1.97 -4.89 -4.69
N PHE A 99 -2.28 -5.81 -5.58
CA PHE A 99 -1.42 -6.97 -5.83
C PHE A 99 -1.30 -7.26 -7.33
N SER A 100 -0.27 -8.02 -7.69
CA SER A 100 -0.13 -8.52 -9.06
C SER A 100 0.42 -9.93 -9.08
N PHE A 101 -0.15 -10.79 -9.92
CA PHE A 101 0.40 -12.09 -10.29
C PHE A 101 1.26 -11.92 -11.54
N ARG A 102 2.50 -12.38 -11.45
CA ARG A 102 3.40 -12.50 -12.59
C ARG A 102 3.70 -13.98 -12.80
N CYS A 103 3.43 -14.49 -13.99
CA CYS A 103 3.78 -15.83 -14.42
C CYS A 103 4.98 -15.77 -15.37
N LEU A 104 6.01 -16.57 -15.08
CA LEU A 104 7.16 -16.76 -15.96
C LEU A 104 7.02 -18.11 -16.65
N LEU A 105 6.93 -18.11 -17.98
CA LEU A 105 6.74 -19.31 -18.78
C LEU A 105 7.60 -19.25 -20.05
N ASP A 106 8.57 -20.15 -20.23
CA ASP A 106 9.32 -20.31 -21.50
C ASP A 106 9.74 -18.99 -22.21
N LYS A 107 10.08 -17.93 -21.43
CA LYS A 107 10.42 -16.54 -21.83
C LYS A 107 9.25 -15.57 -22.09
N CYS A 108 8.01 -16.01 -21.93
CA CYS A 108 6.83 -15.15 -21.84
C CYS A 108 6.53 -14.77 -20.39
N GLU A 109 6.08 -13.54 -20.21
CA GLU A 109 5.62 -13.02 -18.93
C GLU A 109 4.13 -12.69 -19.05
N VAL A 110 3.32 -13.26 -18.17
CA VAL A 110 1.92 -12.86 -18.00
C VAL A 110 1.84 -12.08 -16.71
N LEU A 111 1.35 -10.84 -16.76
CA LEU A 111 1.15 -9.98 -15.61
C LEU A 111 -0.33 -9.63 -15.49
N GLU A 112 -0.92 -9.97 -14.35
CA GLU A 112 -2.26 -9.52 -13.98
C GLU A 112 -2.19 -8.78 -12.64
N SER A 113 -2.83 -7.62 -12.56
CA SER A 113 -2.85 -6.81 -11.33
C SER A 113 -4.27 -6.44 -10.96
N ASP A 114 -4.55 -6.37 -9.66
CA ASP A 114 -5.83 -5.92 -9.13
C ASP A 114 -5.64 -5.08 -7.87
N THR A 115 -6.67 -4.34 -7.50
CA THR A 115 -6.78 -3.65 -6.21
C THR A 115 -8.08 -4.05 -5.54
N HIS A 116 -7.97 -4.66 -4.37
CA HIS A 116 -9.12 -5.25 -3.69
C HIS A 116 -9.09 -4.95 -2.18
N THR A 117 -10.27 -4.79 -1.60
CA THR A 117 -10.43 -4.68 -0.14
C THR A 117 -10.85 -6.04 0.39
N PHE A 118 -9.99 -6.65 1.21
CA PHE A 118 -10.29 -7.91 1.88
C PHE A 118 -11.04 -7.60 3.19
N ALA A 119 -12.33 -7.92 3.24
CA ALA A 119 -13.27 -7.57 4.29
C ALA A 119 -13.46 -8.69 5.33
N SER A 120 -12.98 -9.91 5.06
CA SER A 120 -13.12 -11.05 5.96
C SER A 120 -11.98 -12.06 5.78
N ILE A 121 -11.71 -12.81 6.84
CA ILE A 121 -10.79 -13.96 6.77
C ILE A 121 -11.36 -14.98 5.78
N GLY A 122 -10.53 -15.48 4.86
CA GLY A 122 -10.95 -16.37 3.79
C GLY A 122 -11.38 -15.67 2.51
N ASP A 123 -11.50 -14.33 2.52
CA ASP A 123 -11.68 -13.56 1.29
C ASP A 123 -10.54 -13.81 0.32
N ASN A 124 -10.88 -13.76 -0.95
CA ASN A 124 -9.92 -14.02 -2.00
C ASN A 124 -10.18 -13.18 -3.24
N ARG A 125 -9.10 -12.96 -3.99
CA ARG A 125 -9.16 -12.27 -5.27
C ARG A 125 -8.12 -12.82 -6.22
N GLY A 126 -8.46 -12.89 -7.50
CA GLY A 126 -7.56 -13.32 -8.55
C GLY A 126 -8.28 -13.56 -9.86
N SER A 127 -7.78 -14.49 -10.65
CA SER A 127 -8.19 -14.70 -12.03
C SER A 127 -8.60 -16.14 -12.29
N PHE A 128 -9.81 -16.27 -12.81
CA PHE A 128 -10.40 -17.53 -13.23
C PHE A 128 -9.76 -18.08 -14.51
N LYS A 129 -9.26 -17.20 -15.39
CA LYS A 129 -8.70 -17.54 -16.70
C LYS A 129 -7.28 -16.99 -16.86
N PHE A 130 -6.43 -17.26 -15.86
CA PHE A 130 -5.09 -16.67 -15.77
C PHE A 130 -4.20 -17.08 -16.94
N ILE A 131 -4.17 -18.37 -17.29
CA ILE A 131 -3.39 -18.87 -18.42
C ILE A 131 -4.00 -20.14 -19.00
N GLU A 132 -3.95 -20.32 -20.32
CA GLU A 132 -4.38 -21.56 -20.97
C GLU A 132 -3.44 -22.72 -20.61
N LYS A 133 -4.02 -23.86 -20.25
CA LYS A 133 -3.25 -25.04 -19.80
C LYS A 133 -2.23 -25.54 -20.82
N THR A 134 -2.57 -25.45 -22.11
CA THR A 134 -1.77 -25.96 -23.23
C THR A 134 -0.42 -25.26 -23.39
N LYS A 135 -0.23 -24.12 -22.73
CA LYS A 135 0.99 -23.32 -22.82
C LYS A 135 2.01 -23.67 -21.72
N LEU A 136 1.68 -24.51 -20.74
CA LEU A 136 2.47 -24.65 -19.50
C LEU A 136 3.42 -25.87 -19.49
N ARG A 137 4.69 -25.61 -19.14
CA ARG A 137 5.70 -26.63 -18.80
C ARG A 137 6.17 -26.49 -17.36
N GLU A 138 6.59 -25.28 -17.01
CA GLU A 138 6.94 -24.84 -15.66
C GLU A 138 6.17 -23.57 -15.34
N LEU A 139 5.88 -23.35 -14.06
CA LEU A 139 5.10 -22.21 -13.62
C LEU A 139 5.71 -21.62 -12.35
N ILE A 140 6.19 -20.39 -12.47
CA ILE A 140 6.61 -19.57 -11.34
C ILE A 140 5.63 -18.41 -11.22
N ILE A 141 4.96 -18.33 -10.07
CA ILE A 141 4.03 -17.24 -9.76
C ILE A 141 4.71 -16.32 -8.77
N VAL A 142 5.00 -15.12 -9.23
CA VAL A 142 5.53 -14.05 -8.39
C VAL A 142 4.37 -13.14 -8.02
N VAL A 143 4.09 -13.00 -6.72
CA VAL A 143 3.04 -12.11 -6.22
C VAL A 143 3.65 -10.93 -5.50
N TYR A 144 3.33 -9.74 -6.01
CA TYR A 144 3.61 -8.49 -5.31
C TYR A 144 2.38 -8.08 -4.50
N VAL A 145 2.57 -7.71 -3.23
CA VAL A 145 1.49 -7.23 -2.35
C VAL A 145 1.88 -5.87 -1.76
N LEU A 146 1.03 -4.89 -1.98
CA LEU A 146 1.13 -3.53 -1.45
C LEU A 146 -0.15 -3.19 -0.66
N PRO A 147 -0.07 -3.16 0.68
CA PRO A 147 -1.08 -2.55 1.52
C PRO A 147 -1.27 -1.07 1.14
N LEU A 148 -2.51 -0.68 0.88
CA LEU A 148 -2.90 0.72 0.70
C LEU A 148 -3.50 1.21 2.02
N HIS A 149 -2.90 2.24 2.60
CA HIS A 149 -3.44 2.87 3.80
C HIS A 149 -4.81 3.49 3.49
N THR A 150 -5.86 2.95 4.10
CA THR A 150 -7.17 3.58 4.21
C THR A 150 -7.17 4.50 5.43
N THR A 151 -6.38 5.58 5.43
CA THR A 151 -6.48 6.58 6.50
C THR A 151 -7.46 7.68 6.11
N PRO A 152 -8.60 7.82 6.80
CA PRO A 152 -9.20 9.13 7.01
C PRO A 152 -8.40 9.85 8.11
N GLY A 153 -7.56 10.80 7.73
CA GLY A 153 -7.09 11.85 8.63
C GLY A 153 -5.73 11.69 9.32
N TYR A 154 -4.92 12.73 9.11
CA TYR A 154 -3.89 13.32 9.99
C TYR A 154 -2.51 12.66 10.14
N CYS A 155 -1.51 13.39 9.64
CA CYS A 155 -0.22 13.60 10.31
C CYS A 155 0.25 15.04 9.98
N LEU A 156 0.13 15.95 10.95
CA LEU A 156 0.71 17.30 10.90
C LEU A 156 1.53 17.47 12.18
N GLU A 157 2.79 17.04 12.17
CA GLU A 157 3.76 17.61 13.10
C GLU A 157 4.23 18.94 12.53
N ILE A 158 3.96 20.03 13.26
CA ILE A 158 4.54 21.34 13.00
C ILE A 158 5.87 21.38 13.76
N VAL A 159 6.99 21.24 13.06
CA VAL A 159 8.31 21.42 13.68
C VAL A 159 8.65 22.91 13.65
N PRO A 160 8.82 23.58 14.79
CA PRO A 160 9.36 24.94 14.81
C PRO A 160 10.82 24.89 14.34
N ALA A 161 11.19 25.74 13.37
CA ALA A 161 12.58 25.87 12.95
C ALA A 161 13.42 26.31 14.15
N LYS A 162 14.55 25.62 14.40
CA LYS A 162 15.55 26.02 15.42
C LYS A 162 16.02 27.45 15.13
N GLY A 163 15.40 28.41 15.80
CA GLY A 163 15.90 29.77 15.95
C GLY A 163 16.73 29.83 17.23
N GLN A 164 17.96 30.33 17.12
CA GLN A 164 18.84 30.61 18.24
C GLN A 164 18.17 31.65 19.18
N GLY A 165 17.90 31.29 20.43
CA GLY A 165 17.48 32.23 21.47
C GLY A 165 16.30 31.77 22.32
N ASP A 166 16.63 31.20 23.48
CA ASP A 166 15.89 31.07 24.74
C ASP A 166 14.44 31.58 24.81
N ALA A 167 13.50 30.65 24.98
CA ALA A 167 12.44 30.67 25.99
C ALA A 167 11.65 29.37 25.93
N ALA A 168 11.70 28.57 27.00
CA ALA A 168 10.87 27.39 27.17
C ALA A 168 9.39 27.81 27.25
N CYS A 169 8.62 27.58 26.19
CA CYS A 169 7.17 27.74 26.20
C CYS A 169 6.50 26.36 26.19
N SER A 170 5.95 25.99 27.34
CA SER A 170 5.18 24.77 27.60
C SER A 170 4.06 24.61 26.55
N SER A 171 4.21 23.66 25.64
CA SER A 171 3.30 23.45 24.51
C SER A 171 2.50 22.15 24.62
N VAL A 172 2.24 21.68 25.84
CA VAL A 172 1.39 20.48 26.08
C VAL A 172 -0.08 20.87 26.30
N LEU A 173 -0.38 22.15 26.59
CA LEU A 173 -1.72 22.59 27.01
C LEU A 173 -2.65 23.12 25.89
N VAL A 174 -2.26 23.06 24.61
CA VAL A 174 -3.12 23.56 23.52
C VAL A 174 -4.13 22.50 23.02
N PHE A 175 -3.90 21.21 23.31
CA PHE A 175 -4.73 20.14 22.75
C PHE A 175 -6.01 19.83 23.55
N MET A 176 -6.18 20.37 24.76
CA MET A 176 -7.40 20.11 25.55
C MET A 176 -8.54 21.10 25.25
N TRP A 177 -8.26 22.21 24.55
CA TRP A 177 -9.25 23.27 24.30
C TRP A 177 -10.00 23.14 22.96
N MET A 178 -9.50 22.35 22.00
CA MET A 178 -10.16 22.21 20.69
C MET A 178 -11.30 21.17 20.67
N TRP A 179 -11.44 20.36 21.73
CA TRP A 179 -12.55 19.39 21.85
C TRP A 179 -13.80 19.97 22.51
N VAL A 180 -13.68 21.08 23.27
CA VAL A 180 -14.83 21.71 23.96
C VAL A 180 -15.68 22.57 23.00
N ILE A 181 -15.18 22.92 21.80
CA ILE A 181 -15.88 23.83 20.87
C ILE A 181 -16.66 23.09 19.76
N ILE A 182 -16.39 21.80 19.51
CA ILE A 182 -17.11 21.02 18.47
C ILE A 182 -18.23 20.14 19.07
N SER A 183 -18.37 20.14 20.40
CA SER A 183 -19.39 19.37 21.12
C SER A 183 -20.50 20.23 21.74
N GLY A 184 -20.61 21.50 21.36
CA GLY A 184 -21.63 22.45 21.84
C GLY A 184 -22.53 22.93 20.72
#